data_AF-A0A0M9E3G1-F1
#
_entry.id   AF-A0A0M9E3G1-F1
#
_cell.length_a   1.000
_cell.length_b   1.000
_cell.length_c   1.000
_cell.angle_alpha   90.00
_cell.angle_beta   90.00
_cell.angle_gamma   90.00
#
_symmetry.space_group_name_H-M   'P 1'
#
loop_
_entity.id
_entity.type
_entity.pdbx_description
1 polymer ?
#
loop_
_entity_poly.entity_id
_entity_poly.type
_entity_poly.pdbx_seq_one_letter_code
_entity_poly.pdbx_strand_id
1 'polypeptide(L)'
;ADSVQIEMALINLVNNAMDAMPAGGALTIKTDITSIGPEFIAIHNYGVVGSYARLAVSDTGAGMDADTRDKIFEPFFTTKEVGKGTGLGLATVYGIVKQHNGYISVYSELGVGSTFTILLPLINRVAEETEHNFKNNTAGGRANTKT
;
A
#
# COMPACT_ATOMS: atom_id res chain seq x y z
N ALA A 1 6.77 3.72 -7.94
CA ALA A 1 6.39 4.63 -6.84
C ALA A 1 7.63 5.30 -6.32
N ASP A 2 7.54 6.57 -5.93
CA ASP A 2 8.60 7.31 -5.25
C ASP A 2 8.72 6.80 -3.81
N SER A 3 9.87 6.22 -3.46
CA SER A 3 10.09 5.60 -2.16
C SER A 3 10.03 6.60 -1.00
N VAL A 4 10.51 7.83 -1.21
CA VAL A 4 10.52 8.87 -0.16
C VAL A 4 9.10 9.30 0.16
N GLN A 5 8.24 9.43 -0.86
CA GLN A 5 6.84 9.76 -0.63
C GLN A 5 6.10 8.63 0.08
N ILE A 6 6.34 7.36 -0.28
CA ILE A 6 5.73 6.23 0.42
C ILE A 6 6.21 6.14 1.88
N GLU A 7 7.49 6.39 2.13
CA GLU A 7 8.04 6.47 3.49
C GLU A 7 7.36 7.58 4.31
N MET A 8 7.19 8.77 3.72
CA MET A 8 6.47 9.88 4.35
C MET A 8 5.00 9.53 4.66
N ALA A 9 4.33 8.80 3.76
CA ALA A 9 2.98 8.32 4.03
C ALA A 9 2.97 7.35 5.23
N LEU A 10 3.92 6.42 5.28
CA LEU A 10 4.03 5.46 6.38
C LEU A 10 4.32 6.14 7.72
N ILE A 11 5.26 7.09 7.77
CA ILE A 11 5.59 7.85 8.99
C ILE A 11 4.36 8.59 9.53
N ASN A 12 3.58 9.22 8.65
CA ASN A 12 2.35 9.90 9.07
C ASN A 12 1.32 8.93 9.67
N LEU A 13 1.13 7.75 9.06
CA LEU A 13 0.23 6.73 9.60
C LEU A 13 0.71 6.17 10.94
N VAL A 14 2.01 5.90 11.07
CA VAL A 14 2.61 5.40 12.32
C VAL A 14 2.50 6.44 13.44
N ASN A 15 2.76 7.72 13.16
CA ASN A 15 2.59 8.79 14.14
C ASN A 15 1.15 8.87 14.64
N ASN A 16 0.16 8.83 13.73
CA ASN A 16 -1.25 8.83 14.12
C ASN A 16 -1.63 7.62 14.98
N ALA A 17 -1.12 6.44 14.66
CA ALA A 17 -1.33 5.25 15.48
C ALA A 17 -0.74 5.40 16.89
N MET A 18 0.47 5.95 17.01
CA MET A 18 1.08 6.23 18.32
C MET A 18 0.25 7.22 19.14
N ASP A 19 -0.24 8.29 18.51
CA ASP A 19 -1.09 9.28 19.16
C ASP A 19 -2.44 8.68 19.61
N ALA A 20 -2.96 7.70 18.88
CA ALA A 20 -4.18 6.98 19.24
C ALA A 20 -3.99 5.96 20.38
N MET A 21 -2.73 5.65 20.74
CA MET A 21 -2.34 4.65 21.76
C MET A 21 -1.42 5.24 22.84
N PRO A 22 -1.81 6.31 23.56
CA PRO A 22 -0.93 6.97 24.55
C PRO A 22 -0.56 6.06 25.74
N ALA A 23 -1.40 5.07 26.05
CA ALA A 23 -1.15 4.07 27.09
C ALA A 23 -0.39 2.83 26.57
N GLY A 24 0.03 2.82 25.30
CA GLY A 24 0.55 1.65 24.60
C GLY A 24 -0.54 0.85 23.88
N GLY A 25 -0.10 -0.12 23.08
CA GLY A 25 -0.96 -0.96 22.26
C GLY A 25 -0.13 -1.70 21.20
N ALA A 26 -0.80 -2.30 20.22
CA ALA A 26 -0.15 -2.99 19.12
C ALA A 26 -0.27 -2.18 17.82
N LEU A 27 0.87 -1.98 17.16
CA LEU A 27 0.94 -1.46 15.79
C LEU A 27 1.35 -2.60 14.85
N THR A 28 0.56 -2.85 13.82
CA THR A 28 0.83 -3.86 12.80
C THR A 28 0.95 -3.19 11.44
N ILE A 29 2.07 -3.45 10.75
CA ILE A 29 2.26 -3.07 9.35
C ILE A 29 2.28 -4.35 8.53
N LYS A 30 1.35 -4.48 7.59
CA LYS A 30 1.23 -5.64 6.71
C LYS A 30 1.37 -5.21 5.26
N THR A 31 2.13 -5.99 4.50
CA THR A 31 2.21 -5.87 3.05
C THR A 31 1.92 -7.19 2.38
N ASP A 32 1.21 -7.13 1.27
CA ASP A 32 0.93 -8.30 0.42
C ASP A 32 0.48 -7.85 -0.97
N ILE A 33 0.30 -8.80 -1.88
CA ILE A 33 -0.28 -8.54 -3.20
C ILE A 33 -1.74 -8.98 -3.16
N THR A 34 -2.63 -8.09 -3.59
CA THR A 34 -4.07 -8.37 -3.71
C THR A 34 -4.56 -8.06 -5.13
N SER A 35 -5.61 -8.75 -5.57
CA SER A 35 -6.27 -8.44 -6.84
C SER A 35 -7.58 -7.70 -6.58
N ILE A 36 -7.84 -6.64 -7.33
CA ILE A 36 -9.15 -6.00 -7.41
C ILE A 36 -9.90 -6.63 -8.58
N GLY A 37 -11.08 -7.19 -8.29
CA GLY A 37 -12.01 -7.70 -9.29
C GLY A 37 -13.31 -6.87 -9.36
N PRO A 38 -14.22 -7.19 -10.28
CA PRO A 38 -15.49 -6.46 -10.44
C PRO A 38 -16.34 -6.39 -9.17
N GLU A 39 -16.39 -7.48 -8.39
CA GLU A 39 -17.14 -7.53 -7.12
C GLU A 39 -16.62 -6.53 -6.09
N PHE A 40 -15.30 -6.39 -5.98
CA PHE A 40 -14.68 -5.41 -5.08
C PHE A 40 -15.12 -3.99 -5.44
N ILE A 41 -15.09 -3.65 -6.73
CA ILE A 41 -15.47 -2.34 -7.23
C ILE A 41 -16.95 -2.07 -6.97
N ALA A 42 -17.83 -3.08 -7.15
CA ALA A 42 -19.25 -2.96 -6.86
C ALA A 42 -19.53 -2.67 -5.37
N ILE A 43 -18.75 -3.24 -4.46
CA ILE A 43 -18.91 -3.06 -3.01
C ILE A 43 -18.31 -1.72 -2.53
N HIS A 44 -17.10 -1.39 -3.01
CA HIS A 44 -16.32 -0.27 -2.46
C HIS A 44 -16.41 1.02 -3.29
N ASN A 45 -16.98 0.94 -4.50
CA ASN A 45 -17.15 2.05 -5.43
C ASN A 45 -15.84 2.76 -5.82
N TYR A 46 -14.71 2.04 -5.77
CA TYR A 46 -13.41 2.48 -6.27
C TYR A 46 -12.58 1.29 -6.75
N GLY A 47 -11.48 1.57 -7.45
CA GLY A 47 -10.58 0.54 -7.98
C GLY A 47 -10.72 0.38 -9.49
N VAL A 48 -9.67 -0.17 -10.10
CA VAL A 48 -9.70 -0.72 -11.46
C VAL A 48 -9.31 -2.19 -11.34
N VAL A 49 -9.83 -3.04 -12.22
CA VAL A 49 -9.46 -4.47 -12.21
C VAL A 49 -7.96 -4.62 -12.43
N GLY A 50 -7.29 -5.38 -11.57
CA GLY A 50 -5.84 -5.60 -11.67
C GLY A 50 -5.19 -6.04 -10.36
N SER A 51 -3.87 -6.19 -10.39
CA SER A 51 -3.05 -6.54 -9.23
C SER A 51 -2.52 -5.28 -8.54
N TYR A 52 -2.56 -5.28 -7.21
CA TYR A 52 -2.18 -4.16 -6.37
C TYR A 52 -1.22 -4.62 -5.27
N ALA A 53 -0.23 -3.79 -4.96
CA ALA A 53 0.48 -3.87 -3.70
C ALA A 53 -0.42 -3.29 -2.61
N ARG A 54 -0.70 -4.07 -1.58
CA ARG A 54 -1.42 -3.63 -0.39
C ARG A 54 -0.42 -3.29 0.71
N LEU A 55 -0.60 -2.13 1.34
CA LEU A 55 0.03 -1.74 2.58
C LEU A 55 -1.08 -1.43 3.59
N ALA A 56 -1.13 -2.17 4.69
CA ALA A 56 -2.07 -1.95 5.77
C ALA A 56 -1.32 -1.55 7.05
N VAL A 57 -1.76 -0.45 7.69
CA VAL A 57 -1.25 0.02 8.98
C VAL A 57 -2.40 -0.04 9.97
N SER A 58 -2.27 -0.89 10.98
CA SER A 58 -3.33 -1.16 11.96
C SER A 58 -2.85 -0.87 13.38
N ASP A 59 -3.66 -0.17 14.15
CA ASP A 59 -3.44 0.11 15.57
C ASP A 59 -4.58 -0.46 16.42
N THR A 60 -4.32 -0.63 17.71
CA THR A 60 -5.32 -0.99 18.73
C THR A 60 -5.68 0.20 19.61
N GLY A 61 -5.66 1.40 19.04
CA GLY A 61 -5.88 2.65 19.76
C GLY A 61 -7.35 2.96 20.00
N ALA A 62 -7.62 4.21 20.30
CA ALA A 62 -8.97 4.69 20.62
C ALA A 62 -9.99 4.52 19.47
N GLY A 63 -9.53 4.34 18.23
CA GLY A 63 -10.39 4.31 17.06
C GLY A 63 -11.13 5.63 16.81
N MET A 64 -12.10 5.60 15.90
CA MET A 64 -12.83 6.78 15.44
C MET A 64 -14.32 6.46 15.27
N ASP A 65 -15.16 7.46 15.54
CA ASP A 65 -16.56 7.43 15.14
C ASP A 65 -16.72 7.71 13.63
N ALA A 66 -17.96 7.57 13.12
CA ALA A 66 -18.26 7.77 11.71
C ALA A 66 -18.01 9.22 11.25
N ASP A 67 -18.43 10.20 12.05
CA ASP A 67 -18.30 11.62 11.72
C ASP A 67 -16.83 12.06 11.60
N THR A 68 -15.97 11.51 12.47
CA THR A 68 -14.52 11.71 12.41
C THR A 68 -13.96 11.04 11.16
N ARG A 69 -14.29 9.76 10.93
CA ARG A 69 -13.80 8.96 9.79
C ARG A 69 -14.08 9.63 8.45
N ASP A 70 -15.22 10.31 8.30
CA ASP A 70 -15.60 10.95 7.04
C ASP A 70 -14.78 12.21 6.73
N LYS A 71 -14.16 12.82 7.75
CA LYS A 71 -13.40 14.08 7.64
C LYS A 71 -11.90 13.91 7.75
N ILE A 72 -11.39 12.75 8.14
CA ILE A 72 -9.96 12.58 8.49
C ILE A 72 -8.97 12.91 7.38
N PHE A 73 -9.39 12.88 6.12
CA PHE A 73 -8.54 13.22 4.98
C PHE A 73 -8.65 14.69 4.57
N GLU A 74 -9.54 15.47 5.19
CA GLU A 74 -9.66 16.91 4.95
C GLU A 74 -8.43 17.65 5.50
N PRO A 75 -7.85 18.59 4.74
CA PRO A 75 -6.75 19.42 5.24
C PRO A 75 -7.14 20.16 6.52
N PHE A 76 -6.22 20.17 7.49
CA PHE A 76 -6.36 20.84 8.79
C PHE A 76 -7.38 20.22 9.76
N PHE A 77 -8.09 19.16 9.38
CA PHE A 77 -8.93 18.43 10.31
C PHE A 77 -8.07 17.72 11.37
N THR A 78 -8.43 17.91 12.64
CA THR A 78 -7.75 17.26 13.77
C THR A 78 -8.69 17.15 14.97
N THR A 79 -8.63 16.02 15.68
CA THR A 79 -9.30 15.81 16.98
C THR A 79 -8.37 16.14 18.17
N LYS A 80 -7.09 16.40 17.90
CA LYS A 80 -6.10 16.77 18.91
C LYS A 80 -6.32 18.19 19.40
N GLU A 81 -5.88 18.45 20.63
CA GLU A 81 -5.85 19.80 21.20
C GLU A 81 -5.09 20.81 20.33
N VAL A 82 -5.43 22.09 20.48
CA VAL A 82 -4.79 23.18 19.77
C VAL A 82 -3.27 23.14 19.97
N GLY A 83 -2.52 23.14 18.87
CA GLY A 83 -1.06 23.09 18.88
C GLY A 83 -0.45 21.68 19.00
N LYS A 84 -1.25 20.62 19.16
CA LYS A 84 -0.78 19.22 19.20
C LYS A 84 -0.86 18.50 17.85
N GLY A 85 -1.51 19.10 16.87
CA GLY A 85 -1.60 18.56 15.52
C GLY A 85 -1.89 19.66 14.49
N THR A 86 -1.23 19.58 13.34
CA THR A 86 -1.48 20.49 12.21
C THR A 86 -2.69 20.07 11.37
N GLY A 87 -3.18 18.84 11.54
CA GLY A 87 -4.23 18.25 10.71
C GLY A 87 -3.81 17.98 9.26
N LEU A 88 -2.50 17.99 8.95
CA LEU A 88 -2.01 17.80 7.59
C LEU A 88 -1.51 16.38 7.29
N GLY A 89 -1.30 15.53 8.30
CA GLY A 89 -0.71 14.21 8.13
C GLY A 89 -1.51 13.30 7.18
N LEU A 90 -2.79 13.07 7.48
CA LEU A 90 -3.65 12.21 6.65
C LEU A 90 -4.00 12.85 5.30
N ALA A 91 -4.15 14.17 5.23
CA ALA A 91 -4.31 14.87 3.95
C ALA A 91 -3.08 14.66 3.04
N THR A 92 -1.88 14.66 3.62
CA THR A 92 -0.62 14.39 2.91
C THR A 92 -0.57 12.93 2.44
N VAL A 93 -0.92 11.97 3.31
CA VAL A 93 -1.04 10.54 2.93
C VAL A 93 -2.00 10.39 1.75
N TYR A 94 -3.19 10.99 1.82
CA TYR A 94 -4.17 10.94 0.75
C TYR A 94 -3.60 11.50 -0.57
N GLY A 95 -2.94 12.66 -0.52
CA GLY A 95 -2.30 13.28 -1.68
C GLY A 95 -1.24 12.37 -2.32
N ILE A 96 -0.34 11.79 -1.52
CA ILE A 96 0.69 10.85 -1.99
C ILE A 96 0.06 9.64 -2.68
N VAL A 97 -0.97 9.04 -2.05
CA VAL A 97 -1.65 7.86 -2.60
C VAL A 97 -2.29 8.20 -3.95
N LYS A 98 -2.94 9.35 -4.07
CA LYS A 98 -3.55 9.79 -5.33
C LYS A 98 -2.53 10.10 -6.42
N GLN A 99 -1.40 10.72 -6.08
CA GLN A 99 -0.28 10.96 -7.01
C GLN A 99 0.28 9.66 -7.60
N HIS A 100 0.14 8.55 -6.87
CA HIS A 100 0.56 7.21 -7.30
C HIS A 100 -0.56 6.37 -7.93
N ASN A 101 -1.68 6.99 -8.33
CA ASN A 101 -2.86 6.31 -8.87
C ASN A 101 -3.40 5.21 -7.93
N GLY A 102 -3.17 5.38 -6.63
CA GLY A 102 -3.59 4.44 -5.61
C GLY A 102 -4.94 4.76 -4.99
N TYR A 103 -5.35 3.85 -4.11
CA TYR A 103 -6.55 3.96 -3.29
C TYR A 103 -6.17 3.86 -1.83
N ILE A 104 -6.86 4.63 -0.98
CA ILE A 104 -6.75 4.54 0.47
C ILE A 104 -8.14 4.39 1.05
N SER A 105 -8.27 3.47 2.00
CA SER A 105 -9.48 3.25 2.79
C SER A 105 -9.12 3.13 4.26
N VAL A 106 -10.10 3.36 5.12
CA VAL A 106 -9.95 3.22 6.57
C VAL A 106 -11.10 2.39 7.12
N TYR A 107 -10.76 1.42 7.96
CA TYR A 107 -11.69 0.82 8.91
C TYR A 107 -11.33 1.36 10.30
N SER A 108 -12.32 1.72 11.11
CA SER A 108 -12.09 2.15 12.49
C SER A 108 -13.37 2.04 13.29
N GLU A 109 -13.23 1.68 14.56
CA GLU A 109 -14.31 1.58 15.54
C GLU A 109 -13.80 2.05 16.91
N LEU A 110 -14.65 2.82 17.62
CA LEU A 110 -14.33 3.36 18.94
C LEU A 110 -13.93 2.24 19.92
N GLY A 111 -12.78 2.39 20.54
CA GLY A 111 -12.21 1.46 21.51
C GLY A 111 -11.58 0.19 20.91
N VAL A 112 -11.65 -0.01 19.59
CA VAL A 112 -11.07 -1.18 18.91
C VAL A 112 -9.76 -0.83 18.20
N GLY A 113 -9.71 0.35 17.58
CA GLY A 113 -8.54 0.84 16.84
C GLY A 113 -8.86 1.17 15.40
N SER A 114 -7.83 1.36 14.59
CA SER A 114 -7.97 1.74 13.18
C SER A 114 -7.10 0.88 12.26
N THR A 115 -7.51 0.76 11.01
CA THR A 115 -6.74 0.12 9.95
C THR A 115 -6.83 0.97 8.69
N PHE A 116 -5.70 1.56 8.30
CA PHE A 116 -5.55 2.26 7.03
C PHE A 116 -5.01 1.28 6.00
N THR A 117 -5.70 1.13 4.87
CA THR A 117 -5.29 0.27 3.75
C THR A 117 -4.99 1.11 2.54
N ILE A 118 -3.76 1.04 2.05
CA ILE A 118 -3.30 1.65 0.80
C ILE A 118 -3.17 0.55 -0.25
N LEU A 119 -3.72 0.78 -1.44
CA LEU A 119 -3.59 -0.06 -2.63
C LEU A 119 -2.87 0.72 -3.72
N LEU A 120 -1.71 0.24 -4.14
CA LEU A 120 -0.93 0.82 -5.24
C LEU A 120 -0.95 -0.13 -6.44
N PRO A 121 -1.28 0.32 -7.66
CA PRO A 121 -1.26 -0.53 -8.85
C PRO A 121 0.13 -1.16 -9.04
N LEU A 122 0.18 -2.48 -9.25
CA LEU A 122 1.40 -3.13 -9.68
C LEU A 122 1.60 -2.89 -11.17
N ILE A 123 2.84 -2.58 -11.54
CA ILE A 123 3.25 -2.58 -12.93
C ILE A 123 3.42 -4.05 -13.32
N ASN A 124 2.69 -4.51 -14.34
CA ASN A 124 2.99 -5.78 -14.98
C ASN A 124 4.37 -5.65 -15.63
N ARG A 125 5.41 -6.17 -14.96
CA ARG A 125 6.66 -6.45 -15.66
C ARG A 125 6.34 -7.57 -16.63
N VAL A 126 6.23 -7.24 -17.92
CA VAL A 126 6.47 -8.24 -18.95
C VAL A 126 7.88 -8.73 -18.65
N ALA A 127 8.01 -9.98 -18.21
CA ALA A 127 9.32 -10.59 -18.06
C ALA A 127 9.99 -10.49 -19.43
N GLU A 128 11.09 -9.75 -19.54
CA GLU A 128 11.98 -9.92 -20.67
C GLU A 128 12.50 -11.35 -20.56
N GLU A 129 11.86 -12.26 -21.28
CA GLU A 129 12.40 -13.57 -21.59
C GLU A 129 13.74 -13.31 -22.26
N THR A 130 14.81 -13.34 -21.47
CA THR A 130 16.15 -13.35 -22.00
C THR A 130 16.31 -14.72 -22.65
N GLU A 131 16.03 -14.79 -23.95
CA GLU A 131 16.41 -15.92 -24.79
C GLU A 131 17.94 -16.05 -24.72
N HIS A 132 18.42 -16.76 -23.70
CA HIS A 132 19.79 -17.26 -23.70
C HIS A 132 19.82 -18.44 -24.65
N ASN A 133 19.98 -18.11 -25.94
CA ASN A 133 20.21 -19.04 -27.03
C ASN A 133 21.51 -19.83 -26.73
N PHE A 134 21.38 -20.94 -26.00
CA PHE A 134 22.41 -21.97 -25.98
C PHE A 134 22.48 -22.55 -27.39
N LYS A 135 23.44 -22.06 -28.18
CA LYS A 135 23.84 -22.72 -29.42
C LYS A 135 24.27 -24.14 -29.07
N ASN A 136 23.43 -25.10 -29.45
CA ASN A 136 23.71 -26.52 -29.51
C ASN A 136 25.08 -26.74 -30.16
N ASN A 137 26.03 -27.27 -29.39
CA ASN A 137 27.21 -27.92 -29.96
C ASN A 137 27.23 -29.37 -29.49
N THR A 138 26.60 -30.24 -30.27
CA THR A 138 26.73 -31.71 -30.34
C THR A 138 25.81 -32.14 -31.50
N ALA A 139 26.17 -32.98 -32.46
CA ALA A 139 27.39 -33.69 -32.81
C ALA A 139 27.23 -34.25 -34.24
N GLY A 140 28.35 -34.58 -34.90
CA GLY A 140 28.39 -35.44 -36.09
C GLY A 140 29.60 -35.07 -36.98
N GLY A 141 30.71 -35.80 -37.07
CA GLY A 141 30.96 -37.22 -36.82
C GLY A 141 31.09 -37.96 -38.16
N ARG A 142 32.33 -38.22 -38.62
CA ARG A 142 32.76 -39.51 -39.20
C ARG A 142 34.25 -39.56 -39.53
N ALA A 143 34.78 -40.77 -39.40
CA ALA A 143 36.18 -41.18 -39.32
C ALA A 143 36.85 -41.52 -40.67
N ASN A 144 38.20 -41.58 -40.64
CA ASN A 144 39.14 -42.48 -41.37
C ASN A 144 39.20 -42.37 -42.92
N THR A 145 40.33 -42.54 -43.63
CA THR A 145 41.49 -43.46 -43.51
C THR A 145 42.77 -42.91 -44.19
N LYS A 146 43.91 -43.47 -43.75
CA LYS A 146 45.24 -43.48 -44.40
C LYS A 146 45.24 -43.84 -45.90
N THR A 147 46.13 -43.21 -46.66
CA THR A 147 47.24 -43.83 -47.42
C THR A 147 48.30 -42.77 -47.69
#